data_AF-A0A1E3HI42-F1
#
_entry.id   AF-A0A1E3HI42-F1
#
_cell.length_a   1.000
_cell.length_b   1.000
_cell.length_c   1.000
_cell.angle_alpha   90.00
_cell.angle_beta   90.00
_cell.angle_gamma   90.00
#
_symmetry.space_group_name_H-M   'P 1'
#
loop_
_entity.id
_entity.type
_entity.pdbx_description
1 polymer ?
#
loop_
_entity_poly.entity_id
_entity_poly.type
_entity_poly.pdbx_seq_one_letter_code
_entity_poly.pdbx_strand_id
1 'polypeptide(L)'
;MSLYKILVGGYRSVYEIFSFEPSTSKVKLAGSSPALIKPTWIELPGSPINKGNSEERYLYTVSDVDGGSAVSLKLKGDDIEITGQRQCYGGAVHIHVMKDGSGIILSNFSGGSAIFFPIDSNGALSKTSASPLLKLPFVYEGQTAPNPKRQEACHAHNVVEGLDGKLYLSDLGTDRIWIIKREGESGLAIDGWLQAPPGSGPRHSLISEDGKFLYNLTEVSNEILIFPLDSTAEHPEPLPSKVSVIPPSVPSDPAAQAHMNAAQLFFNPAHPGVVYASNRLELTLPSEFATGEQGDAVAIVKLNAAGDELGEVKWVRTGCNNLRGMRVSPDGKYVVVAGRVGGGLEIWSTGQDGTDWKLAGKDETIDLVTDMTWL
;
A
#
# COMPACT_ATOMS: atom_id res chain seq x y z
N MET A 1 28.57 -11.51 1.49
CA MET A 1 27.57 -11.10 2.50
C MET A 1 26.44 -10.39 1.77
N SER A 2 25.19 -10.76 2.02
CA SER A 2 24.05 -10.10 1.36
C SER A 2 23.91 -8.68 1.90
N LEU A 3 23.91 -7.69 1.02
CA LEU A 3 23.63 -6.30 1.31
C LEU A 3 22.26 -5.98 0.72
N TYR A 4 21.35 -5.45 1.53
CA TYR A 4 20.05 -4.98 1.05
C TYR A 4 20.10 -3.48 0.84
N LYS A 5 19.35 -2.99 -0.15
CA LYS A 5 19.10 -1.57 -0.35
C LYS A 5 17.60 -1.30 -0.22
N ILE A 6 17.28 -0.18 0.41
CA ILE A 6 15.91 0.25 0.69
C ILE A 6 15.75 1.67 0.19
N LEU A 7 14.93 1.87 -0.84
CA LEU A 7 14.52 3.19 -1.30
C LEU A 7 13.36 3.70 -0.44
N VAL A 8 13.42 4.94 0.02
CA VAL A 8 12.44 5.54 0.90
C VAL A 8 11.83 6.79 0.27
N GLY A 9 10.50 6.84 0.30
CA GLY A 9 9.67 8.01 -0.06
C GLY A 9 8.85 8.48 1.14
N GLY A 10 8.08 9.54 0.96
CA GLY A 10 7.29 10.08 2.06
C GLY A 10 6.73 11.47 1.82
N TYR A 11 6.31 12.11 2.91
CA TYR A 11 6.05 13.55 2.96
C TYR A 11 7.35 14.36 3.03
N ARG A 12 8.21 14.11 2.05
CA ARG A 12 9.59 14.58 1.97
C ARG A 12 9.83 15.22 0.59
N SER A 13 11.00 15.85 0.41
CA SER A 13 11.45 16.42 -0.87
C SER A 13 12.63 15.68 -1.48
N VAL A 14 12.95 14.49 -0.96
CA VAL A 14 14.06 13.65 -1.40
C VAL A 14 13.62 12.19 -1.46
N TYR A 15 14.24 11.46 -2.38
CA TYR A 15 14.35 10.01 -2.34
C TYR A 15 15.65 9.66 -1.63
N GLU A 16 15.61 8.71 -0.70
CA GLU A 16 16.83 8.23 -0.03
C GLU A 16 16.96 6.73 -0.15
N ILE A 17 18.18 6.27 -0.38
CA ILE A 17 18.51 4.85 -0.41
C ILE A 17 19.30 4.54 0.85
N PHE A 18 18.80 3.60 1.65
CA PHE A 18 19.49 3.05 2.81
C PHE A 18 20.07 1.69 2.46
N SER A 19 21.29 1.43 2.92
CA SER A 19 21.90 0.11 2.90
C SER A 19 21.67 -0.59 4.24
N PHE A 20 21.40 -1.89 4.20
CA PHE A 20 21.26 -2.75 5.38
C PHE A 20 22.18 -3.97 5.26
N GLU A 21 23.08 -4.12 6.22
CA GLU A 21 23.99 -5.26 6.35
C GLU A 21 23.58 -6.15 7.54
N PRO A 22 22.95 -7.31 7.31
CA PRO A 22 22.43 -8.14 8.39
C PRO A 22 23.48 -8.68 9.37
N SER A 23 24.70 -8.93 8.90
CA SER A 23 25.79 -9.48 9.74
C SER A 23 26.26 -8.51 10.81
N THR A 24 26.03 -7.20 10.60
CA THR A 24 26.47 -6.14 11.53
C THR A 24 25.30 -5.33 12.08
N SER A 25 24.07 -5.63 11.68
CA SER A 25 22.86 -4.87 12.01
C SER A 25 22.93 -3.38 11.64
N LYS A 26 23.81 -3.01 10.71
CA LYS A 26 24.03 -1.61 10.33
C LYS A 26 23.07 -1.20 9.23
N VAL A 27 22.38 -0.08 9.48
CA VAL A 27 21.61 0.67 8.50
C VAL A 27 22.33 1.98 8.23
N LYS A 28 22.54 2.35 6.96
CA LYS A 28 23.25 3.58 6.59
C LYS A 28 22.64 4.21 5.35
N LEU A 29 22.51 5.53 5.36
CA LEU A 29 22.23 6.30 4.15
C LEU A 29 23.34 6.05 3.11
N ALA A 30 22.95 5.57 1.94
CA ALA A 30 23.83 5.26 0.82
C ALA A 30 23.72 6.30 -0.31
N GLY A 31 22.53 6.88 -0.50
CA GLY A 31 22.29 7.90 -1.51
C GLY A 31 21.07 8.76 -1.19
N SER A 32 21.08 9.98 -1.72
CA SER A 32 19.99 10.95 -1.57
C SER A 32 19.84 11.71 -2.88
N SER A 33 18.64 11.72 -3.43
CA SER A 33 18.33 12.38 -4.69
C SER A 33 17.10 13.28 -4.53
N PRO A 34 17.04 14.43 -5.22
CA PRO A 34 15.85 15.28 -5.18
C PRO A 34 14.60 14.54 -5.65
N ALA A 35 13.49 14.72 -4.93
CA ALA A 35 12.19 14.24 -5.35
C ALA A 35 11.31 15.40 -5.82
N LEU A 36 10.21 15.06 -6.51
CA LEU A 36 9.07 15.98 -6.53
C LEU A 36 8.48 16.06 -5.11
N ILE A 37 7.56 17.02 -4.90
CA ILE A 37 6.96 17.22 -3.58
C ILE A 37 6.19 15.96 -3.16
N LYS A 38 6.50 15.43 -1.97
CA LYS A 38 5.75 14.35 -1.32
C LYS A 38 5.64 13.06 -2.16
N PRO A 39 6.75 12.34 -2.40
CA PRO A 39 6.71 11.04 -3.08
C PRO A 39 6.15 9.94 -2.17
N THR A 40 4.84 9.86 -2.02
CA THR A 40 4.23 9.07 -0.93
C THR A 40 4.03 7.59 -1.21
N TRP A 41 4.29 7.14 -2.44
CA TRP A 41 4.16 5.75 -2.90
C TRP A 41 5.20 5.45 -3.97
N ILE A 42 5.87 4.30 -3.88
CA ILE A 42 6.89 3.86 -4.84
C ILE A 42 6.63 2.42 -5.27
N GLU A 43 6.36 2.25 -6.55
CA GLU A 43 6.08 0.96 -7.18
C GLU A 43 7.24 0.51 -8.08
N LEU A 44 7.57 -0.79 -8.03
CA LEU A 44 8.47 -1.42 -9.00
C LEU A 44 7.68 -2.33 -9.92
N PRO A 45 8.07 -2.38 -11.20
CA PRO A 45 7.61 -3.43 -12.10
C PRO A 45 7.91 -4.83 -11.55
N GLY A 46 6.94 -5.75 -11.64
CA GLY A 46 7.14 -7.17 -11.33
C GLY A 46 8.06 -7.90 -12.33
N SER A 47 8.40 -7.27 -13.45
CA SER A 47 9.38 -7.74 -14.43
C SER A 47 10.10 -6.54 -15.06
N PRO A 48 11.38 -6.67 -15.48
CA PRO A 48 12.10 -5.57 -16.11
C PRO A 48 11.35 -5.05 -17.36
N ILE A 49 11.06 -3.75 -17.37
CA ILE A 49 10.37 -3.09 -18.50
C ILE A 49 11.24 -3.12 -19.77
N ASN A 50 12.56 -2.98 -19.63
CA ASN A 50 13.50 -3.07 -20.74
C ASN A 50 14.35 -4.34 -20.65
N LYS A 51 13.95 -5.39 -21.38
CA LYS A 51 14.69 -6.67 -21.43
C LYS A 51 16.08 -6.56 -22.09
N GLY A 52 16.39 -5.45 -22.77
CA GLY A 52 17.64 -5.24 -23.49
C GLY A 52 18.79 -4.67 -22.66
N ASN A 53 18.51 -4.13 -21.46
CA ASN A 53 19.54 -3.59 -20.56
C ASN A 53 19.19 -3.88 -19.09
N SER A 54 19.64 -5.03 -18.58
CA SER A 54 19.33 -5.52 -17.23
C SER A 54 19.87 -4.66 -16.09
N GLU A 55 20.76 -3.71 -16.37
CA GLU A 55 21.32 -2.79 -15.37
C GLU A 55 20.38 -1.61 -15.07
N GLU A 56 19.38 -1.35 -15.92
CA GLU A 56 18.47 -0.21 -15.78
C GLU A 56 17.18 -0.61 -15.08
N ARG A 57 16.97 -0.11 -13.86
CA ARG A 57 15.76 -0.37 -13.08
C ARG A 57 14.87 0.86 -13.04
N TYR A 58 13.67 0.70 -13.58
CA TYR A 58 12.63 1.73 -13.57
C TYR A 58 11.71 1.55 -12.37
N LEU A 59 11.27 2.67 -11.81
CA LEU A 59 10.31 2.73 -10.72
C LEU A 59 9.30 3.82 -11.02
N TYR A 60 8.15 3.78 -10.36
CA TYR A 60 7.11 4.79 -10.52
C TYR A 60 6.64 5.28 -9.16
N THR A 61 6.38 6.58 -9.06
CA THR A 61 5.94 7.20 -7.81
C THR A 61 4.88 8.25 -8.08
N VAL A 62 4.15 8.61 -7.03
CA VAL A 62 3.24 9.76 -7.04
C VAL A 62 3.95 11.01 -6.52
N SER A 63 3.38 12.18 -6.80
CA SER A 63 3.59 13.44 -6.10
C SER A 63 2.26 13.80 -5.45
N ASP A 64 2.15 13.61 -4.13
CA ASP A 64 0.89 13.73 -3.36
C ASP A 64 0.63 15.19 -2.95
N VAL A 65 0.21 15.96 -3.96
CA VAL A 65 -0.29 17.32 -3.84
C VAL A 65 -1.54 17.48 -4.71
N ASP A 66 -2.33 18.51 -4.46
CA ASP A 66 -3.47 18.82 -5.32
C ASP A 66 -2.98 19.12 -6.75
N GLY A 67 -3.58 18.45 -7.74
CA GLY A 67 -3.11 18.49 -9.12
C GLY A 67 -1.72 17.88 -9.33
N GLY A 68 -1.30 16.94 -8.47
CA GLY A 68 -0.02 16.27 -8.47
C GLY A 68 0.30 15.46 -9.74
N SER A 69 1.28 14.56 -9.64
CA SER A 69 1.78 13.83 -10.83
C SER A 69 2.12 12.38 -10.55
N ALA A 70 1.90 11.52 -11.55
CA ALA A 70 2.66 10.29 -11.68
C ALA A 70 4.06 10.63 -12.21
N VAL A 71 5.07 9.93 -11.72
CA VAL A 71 6.48 10.18 -12.04
C VAL A 71 7.15 8.85 -12.39
N SER A 72 7.86 8.79 -13.51
CA SER A 72 8.78 7.69 -13.81
C SER A 72 10.17 8.03 -13.31
N LEU A 73 10.80 7.05 -12.68
CA LEU A 73 12.12 7.12 -12.08
C LEU A 73 13.04 6.09 -12.72
N LYS A 74 14.34 6.35 -12.67
CA LYS A 74 15.40 5.42 -13.04
C LYS A 74 16.43 5.34 -11.93
N LEU A 75 16.70 4.14 -11.45
CA LEU A 75 17.77 3.86 -10.49
C LEU A 75 19.11 3.77 -11.22
N LYS A 76 20.10 4.53 -10.76
CA LYS A 76 21.49 4.53 -11.24
C LYS A 76 22.43 4.38 -10.06
N GLY A 77 22.84 3.14 -9.74
CA GLY A 77 23.65 2.87 -8.56
C GLY A 77 22.90 3.17 -7.26
N ASP A 78 23.30 4.23 -6.56
CA ASP A 78 22.65 4.76 -5.35
C ASP A 78 21.92 6.09 -5.59
N ASP A 79 21.71 6.46 -6.85
CA ASP A 79 20.98 7.67 -7.25
C ASP A 79 19.65 7.35 -7.94
N ILE A 80 18.68 8.25 -7.76
CA ILE A 80 17.37 8.23 -8.42
C ILE A 80 17.28 9.41 -9.39
N GLU A 81 17.01 9.11 -10.66
CA GLU A 81 16.77 10.11 -11.70
C GLU A 81 15.29 10.15 -12.07
N ILE A 82 14.71 11.35 -12.17
CA ILE A 82 13.36 11.56 -12.72
C ILE A 82 13.44 11.55 -14.25
N THR A 83 12.72 10.63 -14.89
CA THR A 83 12.73 10.47 -16.35
C THR A 83 11.48 11.01 -17.03
N GLY A 84 10.38 11.18 -16.28
CA GLY A 84 9.11 11.61 -16.83
C GLY A 84 8.08 11.91 -15.74
N GLN A 85 7.07 12.68 -16.11
CA GLN A 85 6.00 13.09 -15.20
C GLN A 85 4.71 13.38 -15.99
N ARG A 86 3.56 13.03 -15.39
CA ARG A 86 2.23 13.25 -15.95
C ARG A 86 1.26 13.69 -14.85
N GLN A 87 0.48 14.72 -15.13
CA GLN A 87 -0.52 15.24 -14.20
C GLN A 87 -1.60 14.19 -13.92
N CYS A 88 -1.97 14.00 -12.65
CA CYS A 88 -2.96 13.01 -12.22
C CYS A 88 -4.39 13.56 -12.09
N TYR A 89 -4.56 14.89 -12.12
CA TYR A 89 -5.86 15.58 -12.05
C TYR A 89 -6.67 15.32 -10.75
N GLY A 90 -5.99 14.95 -9.66
CA GLY A 90 -6.54 14.73 -8.32
C GLY A 90 -5.45 14.62 -7.27
N GLY A 91 -5.77 14.08 -6.09
CA GLY A 91 -4.80 13.79 -5.03
C GLY A 91 -4.28 12.37 -5.13
N ALA A 92 -3.19 12.15 -5.87
CA ALA A 92 -2.64 10.82 -6.14
C ALA A 92 -2.02 10.18 -4.89
N VAL A 93 -2.38 8.92 -4.61
CA VAL A 93 -1.89 8.21 -3.40
C VAL A 93 -1.28 6.83 -3.66
N HIS A 94 -1.53 6.22 -4.83
CA HIS A 94 -1.04 4.88 -5.14
C HIS A 94 -0.87 4.67 -6.65
N ILE A 95 0.12 3.85 -7.01
CA ILE A 95 0.39 3.39 -8.37
C ILE A 95 0.50 1.87 -8.37
N HIS A 96 -0.10 1.23 -9.38
CA HIS A 96 0.15 -0.16 -9.75
C HIS A 96 0.78 -0.20 -11.15
N VAL A 97 1.89 -0.91 -11.31
CA VAL A 97 2.47 -1.20 -12.63
C VAL A 97 1.79 -2.44 -13.18
N MET A 98 1.20 -2.35 -14.38
CA MET A 98 0.53 -3.49 -15.01
C MET A 98 1.51 -4.67 -15.17
N LYS A 99 1.03 -5.90 -14.96
CA LYS A 99 1.83 -7.13 -15.10
C LYS A 99 2.43 -7.31 -16.50
N ASP A 100 1.74 -6.82 -17.52
CA ASP A 100 2.21 -6.83 -18.91
C ASP A 100 3.25 -5.75 -19.24
N GLY A 101 3.51 -4.83 -18.30
CA GLY A 101 4.44 -3.71 -18.47
C GLY A 101 3.93 -2.59 -19.38
N SER A 102 2.66 -2.64 -19.80
CA SER A 102 2.08 -1.67 -20.76
C SER A 102 1.96 -0.26 -20.20
N GLY A 103 1.85 -0.13 -18.89
CA GLY A 103 1.65 1.15 -18.24
C GLY A 103 1.45 1.03 -16.74
N ILE A 104 0.98 2.14 -16.16
CA ILE A 104 0.61 2.23 -14.75
C ILE A 104 -0.85 2.62 -14.59
N ILE A 105 -1.48 2.12 -13.53
CA ILE A 105 -2.75 2.63 -13.01
C ILE A 105 -2.45 3.47 -11.79
N LEU A 106 -2.98 4.69 -11.77
CA LEU A 106 -2.87 5.60 -10.65
C LEU A 106 -4.26 5.85 -10.05
N SER A 107 -4.35 5.83 -8.72
CA SER A 107 -5.57 6.19 -7.99
C SER A 107 -5.43 7.54 -7.27
N ASN A 108 -6.47 8.36 -7.42
CA ASN A 108 -6.60 9.66 -6.79
C ASN A 108 -7.58 9.57 -5.62
N PHE A 109 -7.06 9.71 -4.40
CA PHE A 109 -7.85 9.77 -3.18
C PHE A 109 -8.77 10.99 -3.19
N SER A 110 -8.20 12.17 -3.35
CA SER A 110 -8.98 13.39 -3.58
C SER A 110 -9.46 13.41 -5.02
N GLY A 111 -10.77 13.54 -5.21
CA GLY A 111 -11.43 13.51 -6.52
C GLY A 111 -11.95 12.13 -6.93
N GLY A 112 -11.64 11.06 -6.17
CA GLY A 112 -12.24 9.74 -6.33
C GLY A 112 -12.17 9.20 -7.74
N SER A 113 -10.96 9.03 -8.27
CA SER A 113 -10.75 8.67 -9.67
C SER A 113 -9.56 7.75 -9.88
N ALA A 114 -9.51 7.14 -11.06
CA ALA A 114 -8.37 6.38 -11.55
C ALA A 114 -7.97 6.82 -12.96
N ILE A 115 -6.71 6.64 -13.30
CA ILE A 115 -6.16 6.98 -14.62
C ILE A 115 -5.08 5.97 -15.02
N PHE A 116 -5.07 5.61 -16.29
CA PHE A 116 -4.00 4.80 -16.87
C PHE A 116 -3.01 5.66 -17.64
N PHE A 117 -1.72 5.47 -17.37
CA PHE A 117 -0.63 6.09 -18.13
C PHE A 117 0.21 5.02 -18.82
N PRO A 118 0.26 4.98 -20.16
CA PRO A 118 1.16 4.09 -20.88
C PRO A 118 2.62 4.36 -20.55
N ILE A 119 3.42 3.30 -20.52
CA ILE A 119 4.89 3.36 -20.45
C ILE A 119 5.44 3.27 -21.88
N ASP A 120 6.42 4.11 -22.20
CA ASP A 120 7.10 4.09 -23.51
C ASP A 120 8.19 3.02 -23.58
N SER A 121 8.76 2.82 -24.77
CA SER A 121 9.82 1.83 -24.99
C SER A 121 11.11 2.11 -24.22
N ASN A 122 11.27 3.31 -23.65
CA ASN A 122 12.39 3.70 -22.81
C ASN A 122 12.05 3.59 -21.31
N GLY A 123 10.91 3.00 -20.94
CA GLY A 123 10.48 2.83 -19.55
C GLY A 123 9.92 4.09 -18.88
N ALA A 124 9.86 5.23 -19.58
CA ALA A 124 9.30 6.46 -19.03
C ALA A 124 7.77 6.51 -19.26
N LEU A 125 7.07 7.36 -18.52
CA LEU A 125 5.65 7.62 -18.81
C LEU A 125 5.50 8.33 -20.16
N SER A 126 4.65 7.80 -21.04
CA SER A 126 4.37 8.38 -22.34
C SER A 126 3.80 9.79 -22.21
N LYS A 127 4.46 10.78 -22.83
CA LYS A 127 4.05 12.20 -22.78
C LYS A 127 2.94 12.55 -23.76
N THR A 128 2.66 11.69 -24.74
CA THR A 128 1.78 12.01 -25.87
C THR A 128 0.51 11.18 -25.88
N SER A 129 0.47 10.03 -25.20
CA SER A 129 -0.72 9.18 -25.17
C SER A 129 -1.86 9.85 -24.40
N ALA A 130 -3.06 9.80 -24.98
CA ALA A 130 -4.28 10.17 -24.26
C ALA A 130 -4.43 9.30 -22.99
N SER A 131 -4.95 9.90 -21.92
CA SER A 131 -5.20 9.20 -20.65
C SER A 131 -6.47 9.78 -20.04
N PRO A 132 -7.66 9.28 -20.45
CA PRO A 132 -8.92 9.75 -19.93
C PRO A 132 -9.05 9.39 -18.44
N LEU A 133 -9.58 10.34 -17.67
CA LEU A 133 -9.83 10.16 -16.24
C LEU A 133 -11.12 9.36 -16.01
N LEU A 134 -11.04 8.26 -15.28
CA LEU A 134 -12.21 7.53 -14.80
C LEU A 134 -12.64 8.11 -13.45
N LYS A 135 -13.77 8.80 -13.38
CA LYS A 135 -14.38 9.24 -12.13
C LYS A 135 -15.27 8.15 -11.55
N LEU A 136 -15.12 7.88 -10.26
CA LEU A 136 -15.95 6.89 -9.56
C LEU A 136 -17.30 7.52 -9.16
N PRO A 137 -18.41 6.80 -9.29
CA PRO A 137 -19.72 7.31 -8.91
C PRO A 137 -19.87 7.32 -7.38
N PHE A 138 -20.24 8.46 -6.81
CA PHE A 138 -20.50 8.56 -5.38
C PHE A 138 -21.89 8.05 -5.06
N VAL A 139 -22.00 7.21 -4.03
CA VAL A 139 -23.20 6.41 -3.77
C VAL A 139 -24.01 6.91 -2.57
N TYR A 140 -23.46 7.86 -1.81
CA TYR A 140 -24.12 8.47 -0.66
C TYR A 140 -24.65 9.89 -0.95
N GLU A 141 -24.78 10.27 -2.23
CA GLU A 141 -25.38 11.55 -2.60
C GLU A 141 -26.83 11.66 -2.09
N GLY A 142 -27.13 12.75 -1.39
CA GLY A 142 -28.46 12.97 -0.81
C GLY A 142 -28.81 12.14 0.43
N GLN A 143 -27.86 11.35 0.96
CA GLN A 143 -28.05 10.54 2.17
C GLN A 143 -26.87 10.69 3.16
N THR A 144 -27.08 10.27 4.40
CA THR A 144 -25.99 10.27 5.40
C THR A 144 -25.11 9.04 5.18
N ALA A 145 -23.85 9.27 4.82
CA ALA A 145 -22.86 8.21 4.70
C ALA A 145 -22.63 7.51 6.06
N PRO A 146 -22.25 6.22 6.09
CA PRO A 146 -22.04 5.47 7.35
C PRO A 146 -21.02 6.13 8.29
N ASN A 147 -19.95 6.70 7.72
CA ASN A 147 -19.02 7.58 8.43
C ASN A 147 -18.95 8.97 7.77
N PRO A 148 -19.79 9.94 8.18
CA PRO A 148 -19.88 11.25 7.54
C PRO A 148 -18.60 12.09 7.56
N LYS A 149 -17.60 11.72 8.38
CA LYS A 149 -16.30 12.44 8.47
C LYS A 149 -15.24 11.90 7.50
N ARG A 150 -15.47 10.71 6.94
CA ARG A 150 -14.50 9.95 6.15
C ARG A 150 -15.04 9.46 4.81
N GLN A 151 -16.35 9.53 4.62
CA GLN A 151 -17.09 8.97 3.49
C GLN A 151 -18.00 10.04 2.86
N GLU A 152 -17.54 11.28 2.86
CA GLU A 152 -18.22 12.43 2.28
C GLU A 152 -18.13 12.48 0.74
N ALA A 153 -17.19 11.74 0.15
CA ALA A 153 -16.98 11.62 -1.28
C ALA A 153 -16.32 10.26 -1.60
N CYS A 154 -16.14 9.94 -2.89
CA CYS A 154 -15.28 8.84 -3.31
C CYS A 154 -13.81 9.12 -2.93
N HIS A 155 -13.14 8.10 -2.42
CA HIS A 155 -11.75 8.13 -1.96
C HIS A 155 -10.98 6.90 -2.44
N ALA A 156 -10.62 6.90 -3.73
CA ALA A 156 -9.89 5.82 -4.38
C ALA A 156 -8.47 5.69 -3.81
N HIS A 157 -8.11 4.53 -3.24
CA HIS A 157 -6.89 4.42 -2.43
C HIS A 157 -5.85 3.44 -3.00
N ASN A 158 -6.22 2.23 -3.39
CA ASN A 158 -5.28 1.21 -3.85
C ASN A 158 -5.90 0.38 -4.97
N VAL A 159 -5.11 0.09 -5.99
CA VAL A 159 -5.48 -0.78 -7.10
C VAL A 159 -4.57 -2.01 -7.11
N VAL A 160 -5.16 -3.18 -7.32
CA VAL A 160 -4.45 -4.45 -7.56
C VAL A 160 -4.98 -5.12 -8.81
N GLU A 161 -4.16 -5.95 -9.45
CA GLU A 161 -4.48 -6.61 -10.72
C GLU A 161 -4.66 -8.13 -10.54
N GLY A 162 -5.81 -8.64 -10.97
CA GLY A 162 -6.14 -10.06 -11.01
C GLY A 162 -5.31 -10.84 -12.03
N LEU A 163 -5.47 -12.16 -12.06
CA LEU A 163 -4.84 -13.01 -13.10
C LEU A 163 -5.54 -12.90 -14.45
N ASP A 164 -6.79 -12.45 -14.46
CA ASP A 164 -7.63 -12.22 -15.64
C ASP A 164 -7.46 -10.81 -16.25
N GLY A 165 -6.55 -10.00 -15.69
CA GLY A 165 -6.31 -8.61 -16.10
C GLY A 165 -7.35 -7.60 -15.61
N LYS A 166 -8.34 -8.03 -14.79
CA LYS A 166 -9.22 -7.09 -14.09
C LYS A 166 -8.45 -6.36 -13.00
N LEU A 167 -8.84 -5.11 -12.78
CA LEU A 167 -8.29 -4.24 -11.76
C LEU A 167 -9.31 -4.09 -10.64
N TYR A 168 -8.84 -4.15 -9.39
CA TYR A 168 -9.67 -4.01 -8.20
C TYR A 168 -9.22 -2.77 -7.45
N LEU A 169 -10.05 -1.73 -7.47
CA LEU A 169 -9.76 -0.43 -6.88
C LEU A 169 -10.56 -0.22 -5.59
N SER A 170 -9.85 -0.22 -4.47
CA SER A 170 -10.42 0.07 -3.15
C SER A 170 -10.84 1.54 -3.07
N ASP A 171 -12.10 1.78 -2.71
CA ASP A 171 -12.66 3.10 -2.47
C ASP A 171 -13.17 3.19 -1.03
N LEU A 172 -12.41 3.92 -0.21
CA LEU A 172 -12.71 4.12 1.20
C LEU A 172 -14.06 4.82 1.40
N GLY A 173 -14.38 5.73 0.49
CA GLY A 173 -15.52 6.63 0.61
C GLY A 173 -16.88 6.00 0.32
N THR A 174 -16.91 4.87 -0.38
CA THR A 174 -18.16 4.24 -0.84
C THR A 174 -18.38 2.82 -0.33
N ASP A 175 -17.46 2.29 0.49
CA ASP A 175 -17.46 0.89 0.95
C ASP A 175 -17.47 -0.11 -0.22
N ARG A 176 -16.75 0.22 -1.30
CA ARG A 176 -16.67 -0.61 -2.50
C ARG A 176 -15.23 -0.87 -2.90
N ILE A 177 -15.02 -2.04 -3.48
CA ILE A 177 -13.83 -2.35 -4.27
C ILE A 177 -14.28 -2.45 -5.72
N TRP A 178 -14.08 -1.37 -6.47
CA TRP A 178 -14.52 -1.27 -7.87
C TRP A 178 -13.73 -2.25 -8.74
N ILE A 179 -14.46 -3.02 -9.55
CA ILE A 179 -13.86 -3.85 -10.59
C ILE A 179 -13.78 -2.99 -11.84
N ILE A 180 -12.57 -2.82 -12.36
CA ILE A 180 -12.26 -1.95 -13.49
C ILE A 180 -11.59 -2.78 -14.59
N LYS A 181 -11.96 -2.50 -15.83
CA LYS A 181 -11.30 -3.05 -17.02
C LYS A 181 -10.66 -1.97 -17.86
N ARG A 182 -9.64 -2.35 -18.61
CA ARG A 182 -9.01 -1.52 -19.64
C ARG A 182 -9.94 -1.41 -20.86
N GLU A 183 -10.04 -0.22 -21.44
CA GLU A 183 -10.84 0.04 -22.64
C GLU A 183 -9.99 0.76 -23.70
N GLY A 184 -9.82 0.15 -24.87
CA GLY A 184 -8.95 0.68 -25.91
C GLY A 184 -7.49 0.82 -25.44
N GLU A 185 -6.78 1.83 -25.97
CA GLU A 185 -5.35 2.03 -25.68
C GLU A 185 -5.09 2.53 -24.25
N SER A 186 -5.94 3.42 -23.73
CA SER A 186 -5.71 4.11 -22.45
C SER A 186 -6.94 4.29 -21.57
N GLY A 187 -8.11 3.84 -22.01
CA GLY A 187 -9.36 3.97 -21.26
C GLY A 187 -9.45 3.00 -20.09
N LEU A 188 -10.32 3.36 -19.14
CA LEU A 188 -10.74 2.54 -18.02
C LEU A 188 -12.26 2.62 -17.91
N ALA A 189 -12.90 1.49 -17.63
CA ALA A 189 -14.34 1.39 -17.43
C ALA A 189 -14.66 0.54 -16.19
N ILE A 190 -15.72 0.90 -15.47
CA ILE A 190 -16.23 0.10 -14.35
C ILE A 190 -16.96 -1.12 -14.92
N ASP A 191 -16.66 -2.30 -14.36
CA ASP A 191 -17.21 -3.60 -14.74
C ASP A 191 -18.00 -4.26 -13.60
N GLY A 192 -18.02 -3.65 -12.40
CA GLY A 192 -18.71 -4.14 -11.22
C GLY A 192 -18.07 -3.63 -9.93
N TRP A 193 -18.42 -4.23 -8.81
CA TRP A 193 -17.72 -4.00 -7.53
C TRP A 193 -17.90 -5.18 -6.58
N LEU A 194 -16.95 -5.33 -5.65
CA LEU A 194 -17.10 -6.12 -4.43
C LEU A 194 -17.67 -5.22 -3.34
N GLN A 195 -18.67 -5.71 -2.61
CA GLN A 195 -19.38 -4.91 -1.60
C GLN A 195 -18.80 -5.15 -0.22
N ALA A 196 -18.16 -4.12 0.36
CA ALA A 196 -17.70 -4.17 1.74
C ALA A 196 -18.81 -3.76 2.72
N PRO A 197 -18.73 -4.12 4.00
CA PRO A 197 -19.68 -3.67 5.01
C PRO A 197 -19.74 -2.13 5.09
N PRO A 198 -20.91 -1.53 5.33
CA PRO A 198 -21.04 -0.07 5.48
C PRO A 198 -20.16 0.48 6.60
N GLY A 199 -19.43 1.56 6.31
CA GLY A 199 -18.51 2.21 7.25
C GLY A 199 -17.18 1.48 7.44
N SER A 200 -16.89 0.47 6.61
CA SER A 200 -15.64 -0.27 6.70
C SER A 200 -14.46 0.54 6.16
N GLY A 201 -14.66 1.23 5.04
CA GLY A 201 -13.64 2.02 4.35
C GLY A 201 -12.49 1.18 3.76
N PRO A 202 -12.71 0.42 2.67
CA PRO A 202 -11.67 -0.35 1.99
C PRO A 202 -10.44 0.49 1.64
N ARG A 203 -9.24 0.00 1.99
CA ARG A 203 -8.01 0.78 1.83
C ARG A 203 -6.99 0.11 0.91
N HIS A 204 -6.36 -0.96 1.36
CA HIS A 204 -5.30 -1.68 0.63
C HIS A 204 -5.72 -3.14 0.43
N SER A 205 -5.53 -3.66 -0.77
CA SER A 205 -5.88 -5.02 -1.14
C SER A 205 -4.64 -5.84 -1.52
N LEU A 206 -4.77 -7.16 -1.40
CA LEU A 206 -3.86 -8.14 -1.98
C LEU A 206 -4.69 -9.22 -2.67
N ILE A 207 -4.14 -9.85 -3.70
CA ILE A 207 -4.75 -11.01 -4.36
C ILE A 207 -3.88 -12.24 -4.08
N SER A 208 -4.51 -13.37 -3.73
CA SER A 208 -3.81 -14.64 -3.53
C SER A 208 -3.06 -15.06 -4.80
N GLU A 209 -1.98 -15.83 -4.65
CA GLU A 209 -1.16 -16.28 -5.79
C GLU A 209 -1.99 -17.07 -6.83
N ASP A 210 -2.97 -17.85 -6.37
CA ASP A 210 -3.89 -18.61 -7.22
C ASP A 210 -5.06 -17.78 -7.79
N GLY A 211 -5.15 -16.50 -7.42
CA GLY A 211 -6.17 -15.57 -7.91
C GLY A 211 -7.58 -15.81 -7.39
N LYS A 212 -7.78 -16.69 -6.40
CA LYS A 212 -9.11 -17.01 -5.88
C LYS A 212 -9.65 -16.00 -4.88
N PHE A 213 -8.77 -15.35 -4.12
CA PHE A 213 -9.18 -14.47 -3.04
C PHE A 213 -8.55 -13.09 -3.16
N LEU A 214 -9.34 -12.07 -2.83
CA LEU A 214 -8.86 -10.73 -2.54
C LEU A 214 -8.97 -10.48 -1.05
N TYR A 215 -7.85 -10.14 -0.41
CA TYR A 215 -7.79 -9.72 0.98
C TYR A 215 -7.80 -8.21 1.02
N ASN A 216 -8.75 -7.60 1.72
CA ASN A 216 -8.85 -6.15 1.84
C ASN A 216 -8.64 -5.72 3.30
N LEU A 217 -7.73 -4.78 3.52
CA LEU A 217 -7.58 -4.08 4.78
C LEU A 217 -8.45 -2.83 4.76
N THR A 218 -9.33 -2.73 5.73
CA THR A 218 -10.28 -1.62 5.87
C THR A 218 -9.72 -0.57 6.82
N GLU A 219 -9.62 0.69 6.38
CA GLU A 219 -9.00 1.76 7.18
C GLU A 219 -9.86 2.12 8.40
N VAL A 220 -11.18 2.23 8.21
CA VAL A 220 -12.09 2.78 9.23
C VAL A 220 -12.50 1.71 10.25
N SER A 221 -12.82 0.50 9.78
CA SER A 221 -13.19 -0.61 10.67
C SER A 221 -11.99 -1.38 11.22
N ASN A 222 -10.79 -1.17 10.68
CA ASN A 222 -9.56 -1.83 11.13
C ASN A 222 -9.63 -3.37 11.04
N GLU A 223 -10.24 -3.89 9.99
CA GLU A 223 -10.42 -5.33 9.76
C GLU A 223 -9.74 -5.79 8.46
N ILE A 224 -9.35 -7.05 8.41
CA ILE A 224 -9.05 -7.74 7.15
C ILE A 224 -10.29 -8.53 6.73
N LEU A 225 -10.74 -8.31 5.49
CA LEU A 225 -11.85 -9.01 4.84
C LEU A 225 -11.31 -9.92 3.73
N ILE A 226 -11.98 -11.05 3.47
CA ILE A 226 -11.67 -11.96 2.35
C ILE A 226 -12.82 -11.94 1.35
N PHE A 227 -12.55 -11.65 0.08
CA PHE A 227 -13.53 -11.71 -0.99
C PHE A 227 -13.23 -12.88 -1.95
N PRO A 228 -14.21 -13.75 -2.26
CA PRO A 228 -14.05 -14.77 -3.29
C PRO A 228 -14.16 -14.13 -4.69
N LEU A 229 -13.10 -14.26 -5.49
CA LEU A 229 -13.03 -13.69 -6.84
C LEU A 229 -13.69 -14.56 -7.91
N ASP A 230 -13.98 -15.82 -7.60
CA ASP A 230 -14.71 -16.75 -8.46
C ASP A 230 -16.24 -16.70 -8.25
N SER A 231 -16.72 -15.84 -7.35
CA SER A 231 -18.15 -15.66 -7.07
C SER A 231 -18.91 -15.20 -8.31
N THR A 232 -20.09 -15.80 -8.52
CA THR A 232 -21.03 -15.42 -9.60
C THR A 232 -22.07 -14.39 -9.15
N ALA A 233 -21.99 -13.91 -7.91
CA ALA A 233 -22.87 -12.85 -7.41
C ALA A 233 -22.60 -11.54 -8.16
N GLU A 234 -23.64 -10.72 -8.36
CA GLU A 234 -23.49 -9.41 -9.03
C GLU A 234 -22.56 -8.48 -8.23
N HIS A 235 -22.70 -8.48 -6.90
CA HIS A 235 -21.85 -7.75 -5.97
C HIS A 235 -21.38 -8.69 -4.86
N PRO A 236 -20.26 -9.41 -5.06
CA PRO A 236 -19.74 -10.33 -4.05
C PRO A 236 -19.44 -9.61 -2.73
N GLU A 237 -19.97 -10.16 -1.65
CA GLU A 237 -19.68 -9.77 -0.26
C GLU A 237 -18.49 -10.58 0.28
N PRO A 238 -17.83 -10.14 1.36
CA PRO A 238 -16.74 -10.90 1.95
C PRO A 238 -17.24 -12.20 2.59
N LEU A 239 -16.34 -13.18 2.69
CA LEU A 239 -16.56 -14.37 3.50
C LEU A 239 -16.78 -13.99 4.98
N PRO A 240 -17.46 -14.83 5.78
CA PRO A 240 -17.69 -14.55 7.20
C PRO A 240 -16.42 -14.39 8.04
N SER A 241 -15.29 -14.95 7.59
CA SER A 241 -14.01 -14.83 8.28
C SER A 241 -13.43 -13.43 8.15
N LYS A 242 -13.24 -12.77 9.30
CA LYS A 242 -12.59 -11.46 9.42
C LYS A 242 -11.85 -11.36 10.75
N VAL A 243 -10.80 -10.53 10.81
CA VAL A 243 -10.07 -10.25 12.05
C VAL A 243 -9.78 -8.76 12.16
N SER A 244 -9.80 -8.24 13.39
CA SER A 244 -9.33 -6.89 13.69
C SER A 244 -7.80 -6.86 13.74
N VAL A 245 -7.21 -5.78 13.25
CA VAL A 245 -5.77 -5.52 13.32
C VAL A 245 -5.40 -4.53 14.43
N ILE A 246 -6.38 -4.04 15.21
CA ILE A 246 -6.13 -3.16 16.36
C ILE A 246 -5.35 -3.94 17.43
N PRO A 247 -4.22 -3.41 17.94
CA PRO A 247 -3.45 -4.09 18.97
C PRO A 247 -4.20 -4.17 20.30
N PRO A 248 -3.99 -5.23 21.10
CA PRO A 248 -4.69 -5.46 22.36
C PRO A 248 -4.37 -4.41 23.45
N SER A 249 -3.35 -3.57 23.24
CA SER A 249 -3.05 -2.42 24.10
C SER A 249 -4.10 -1.31 24.01
N VAL A 250 -4.78 -1.19 22.87
CA VAL A 250 -5.84 -0.20 22.67
C VAL A 250 -7.11 -0.69 23.39
N PRO A 251 -7.75 0.14 24.23
CA PRO A 251 -8.99 -0.25 24.90
C PRO A 251 -10.06 -0.75 23.93
N SER A 252 -10.83 -1.75 24.34
CA SER A 252 -11.94 -2.29 23.53
C SER A 252 -13.16 -1.36 23.46
N ASP A 253 -13.07 -0.15 24.03
CA ASP A 253 -14.11 0.87 23.93
C ASP A 253 -14.25 1.29 22.45
N PRO A 254 -15.45 1.21 21.84
CA PRO A 254 -15.66 1.65 20.47
C PRO A 254 -15.22 3.09 20.20
N ALA A 255 -15.31 3.98 21.20
CA ALA A 255 -14.83 5.36 21.08
C ALA A 255 -13.30 5.41 20.93
N ALA A 256 -12.55 4.58 21.66
CA ALA A 256 -11.11 4.47 21.51
C ALA A 256 -10.75 3.87 20.14
N GLN A 257 -11.40 2.78 19.76
CA GLN A 257 -11.13 2.08 18.50
C GLN A 257 -11.44 2.95 17.27
N ALA A 258 -12.43 3.85 17.34
CA ALA A 258 -12.77 4.78 16.26
C ALA A 258 -11.66 5.81 15.93
N HIS A 259 -10.62 5.94 16.77
CA HIS A 259 -9.45 6.76 16.48
C HIS A 259 -8.36 6.02 15.69
N MET A 260 -8.40 4.69 15.69
CA MET A 260 -7.42 3.85 15.01
C MET A 260 -7.69 3.81 13.51
N ASN A 261 -6.64 3.78 12.71
CA ASN A 261 -6.76 3.64 11.25
C ASN A 261 -5.72 2.66 10.71
N ALA A 262 -6.18 1.56 10.13
CA ALA A 262 -5.32 0.64 9.43
C ALA A 262 -4.64 1.30 8.22
N ALA A 263 -3.51 0.76 7.79
CA ALA A 263 -2.77 1.30 6.65
C ALA A 263 -2.36 0.23 5.66
N GLN A 264 -1.28 -0.48 5.92
CA GLN A 264 -0.60 -1.27 4.91
C GLN A 264 -0.91 -2.75 5.07
N LEU A 265 -1.03 -3.48 3.96
CA LEU A 265 -1.24 -4.93 3.93
C LEU A 265 -0.19 -5.57 3.02
N PHE A 266 0.48 -6.64 3.46
CA PHE A 266 1.42 -7.40 2.62
C PHE A 266 1.41 -8.90 2.94
N PHE A 267 1.57 -9.73 1.92
CA PHE A 267 1.98 -11.12 2.09
C PHE A 267 3.47 -11.21 2.41
N ASN A 268 3.87 -12.28 3.08
CA ASN A 268 5.27 -12.71 3.03
C ASN A 268 5.50 -13.60 1.79
N PRO A 269 6.36 -13.22 0.82
CA PRO A 269 6.59 -14.02 -0.38
C PRO A 269 7.23 -15.39 -0.10
N ALA A 270 7.96 -15.55 1.00
CA ALA A 270 8.49 -16.85 1.43
C ALA A 270 7.45 -17.70 2.19
N HIS A 271 6.39 -17.07 2.71
CA HIS A 271 5.36 -17.68 3.53
C HIS A 271 3.98 -17.12 3.15
N PRO A 272 3.42 -17.48 1.99
CA PRO A 272 2.19 -16.87 1.46
C PRO A 272 0.95 -17.10 2.33
N GLY A 273 0.99 -18.07 3.26
CA GLY A 273 -0.01 -18.24 4.31
C GLY A 273 0.10 -17.24 5.48
N VAL A 274 0.92 -16.19 5.37
CA VAL A 274 1.09 -15.16 6.38
C VAL A 274 0.89 -13.78 5.77
N VAL A 275 0.01 -12.99 6.41
CA VAL A 275 -0.29 -11.61 6.05
C VAL A 275 0.11 -10.69 7.18
N TYR A 276 0.72 -9.55 6.85
CA TYR A 276 1.04 -8.49 7.79
C TYR A 276 0.14 -7.28 7.52
N ALA A 277 -0.35 -6.65 8.59
CA ALA A 277 -1.15 -5.44 8.52
C ALA A 277 -0.66 -4.37 9.51
N SER A 278 -0.41 -3.15 9.04
CA SER A 278 -0.08 -2.03 9.94
C SER A 278 -1.33 -1.31 10.44
N ASN A 279 -1.29 -0.87 11.69
CA ASN A 279 -2.28 0.03 12.27
C ASN A 279 -1.60 1.31 12.77
N ARG A 280 -2.35 2.41 12.90
CA ARG A 280 -1.79 3.74 13.17
C ARG A 280 -2.64 4.52 14.15
N LEU A 281 -2.04 5.58 14.69
CA LEU A 281 -2.66 6.62 15.51
C LEU A 281 -2.82 6.23 16.99
N GLU A 282 -2.19 5.13 17.43
CA GLU A 282 -2.26 4.68 18.83
C GLU A 282 -1.69 5.74 19.77
N LEU A 283 -0.54 6.31 19.40
CA LEU A 283 0.14 7.34 20.18
C LEU A 283 -0.60 8.70 20.19
N THR A 284 -1.64 8.84 19.36
CA THR A 284 -2.48 10.04 19.30
C THR A 284 -3.86 9.84 19.91
N LEU A 285 -4.08 8.70 20.58
CA LEU A 285 -5.31 8.46 21.32
C LEU A 285 -5.54 9.58 22.35
N PRO A 286 -6.80 9.99 22.57
CA PRO A 286 -7.16 10.88 23.67
C PRO A 286 -6.60 10.40 25.01
N SER A 287 -6.32 11.32 25.93
CA SER A 287 -5.65 11.03 27.21
C SER A 287 -6.33 9.93 28.04
N GLU A 288 -7.65 9.83 27.97
CA GLU A 288 -8.49 8.83 28.62
C GLU A 288 -8.32 7.42 28.03
N PHE A 289 -7.79 7.31 26.82
CA PHE A 289 -7.50 6.06 26.10
C PHE A 289 -6.00 5.84 25.86
N ALA A 290 -5.13 6.67 26.44
CA ALA A 290 -3.69 6.58 26.24
C ALA A 290 -3.15 5.21 26.71
N THR A 291 -2.36 4.55 25.86
CA THR A 291 -1.87 3.18 26.12
C THR A 291 -0.50 3.15 26.81
N GLY A 292 0.26 4.25 26.77
CA GLY A 292 1.63 4.33 27.28
C GLY A 292 2.70 3.71 26.36
N GLU A 293 2.27 3.18 25.20
CA GLU A 293 3.13 2.57 24.20
C GLU A 293 4.00 3.60 23.48
N GLN A 294 5.14 3.16 22.94
CA GLN A 294 6.17 4.03 22.35
C GLN A 294 6.20 4.03 20.81
N GLY A 295 5.37 3.21 20.17
CA GLY A 295 5.18 3.17 18.73
C GLY A 295 3.94 2.36 18.39
N ASP A 296 3.54 2.36 17.12
CA ASP A 296 2.41 1.56 16.64
C ASP A 296 2.82 0.07 16.51
N ALA A 297 1.83 -0.81 16.37
CA ALA A 297 2.03 -2.24 16.17
C ALA A 297 1.67 -2.70 14.76
N VAL A 298 2.30 -3.80 14.34
CA VAL A 298 1.95 -4.56 13.14
C VAL A 298 1.26 -5.85 13.56
N ALA A 299 0.08 -6.13 12.99
CA ALA A 299 -0.60 -7.41 13.12
C ALA A 299 -0.01 -8.43 12.14
N ILE A 300 0.22 -9.65 12.61
CA ILE A 300 0.66 -10.81 11.85
C ILE A 300 -0.47 -11.84 11.90
N VAL A 301 -1.02 -12.17 10.75
CA VAL A 301 -2.19 -13.06 10.61
C VAL A 301 -1.79 -14.30 9.83
N LYS A 302 -2.02 -15.48 10.41
CA LYS A 302 -1.87 -16.76 9.69
C LYS A 302 -3.16 -17.08 8.95
N LEU A 303 -3.07 -17.45 7.69
CA LEU A 303 -4.18 -17.98 6.91
C LEU A 303 -4.32 -19.49 7.17
N ASN A 304 -5.53 -20.02 7.03
CA ASN A 304 -5.71 -21.46 6.92
C ASN A 304 -5.10 -21.98 5.59
N ALA A 305 -5.03 -23.30 5.43
CA ALA A 305 -4.41 -23.91 4.25
C ALA A 305 -5.14 -23.60 2.92
N ALA A 306 -6.45 -23.33 2.98
CA ALA A 306 -7.25 -22.98 1.81
C ALA A 306 -7.16 -21.48 1.45
N GLY A 307 -6.71 -20.63 2.38
CA GLY A 307 -6.67 -19.18 2.24
C GLY A 307 -8.01 -18.48 2.48
N ASP A 308 -9.10 -19.21 2.74
CA ASP A 308 -10.45 -18.66 2.90
C ASP A 308 -10.81 -18.30 4.35
N GLU A 309 -9.90 -18.54 5.30
CA GLU A 309 -10.06 -18.13 6.70
C GLU A 309 -8.80 -17.47 7.27
N LEU A 310 -9.04 -16.42 8.06
CA LEU A 310 -8.04 -15.74 8.88
C LEU A 310 -7.96 -16.43 10.24
N GLY A 311 -6.76 -16.87 10.60
CA GLY A 311 -6.47 -17.59 11.84
C GLY A 311 -5.93 -16.68 12.95
N GLU A 312 -4.98 -17.21 13.72
CA GLU A 312 -4.36 -16.52 14.85
C GLU A 312 -3.74 -15.18 14.42
N VAL A 313 -4.01 -14.14 15.21
CA VAL A 313 -3.38 -12.82 15.09
C VAL A 313 -2.36 -12.64 16.20
N LYS A 314 -1.15 -12.22 15.83
CA LYS A 314 -0.09 -11.78 16.73
C LYS A 314 0.25 -10.33 16.46
N TRP A 315 0.73 -9.60 17.45
CA TRP A 315 1.17 -8.22 17.27
C TRP A 315 2.64 -8.07 17.58
N VAL A 316 3.33 -7.30 16.73
CA VAL A 316 4.71 -6.88 16.93
C VAL A 316 4.70 -5.39 17.18
N ARG A 317 5.12 -4.99 18.37
CA ARG A 317 5.29 -3.58 18.73
C ARG A 317 6.57 -3.04 18.08
N THR A 318 6.44 -1.90 17.40
CA THR A 318 7.57 -1.18 16.81
C THR A 318 7.92 0.06 17.65
N GLY A 319 9.08 0.67 17.38
CA GLY A 319 9.41 2.01 17.87
C GLY A 319 8.85 3.14 16.99
N CYS A 320 8.20 2.82 15.87
CA CYS A 320 7.78 3.79 14.85
C CYS A 320 6.39 4.36 15.14
N ASN A 321 6.18 5.66 14.88
CA ASN A 321 4.92 6.35 15.06
C ASN A 321 4.25 6.70 13.72
N ASN A 322 2.96 6.39 13.62
CA ASN A 322 2.12 6.51 12.44
C ASN A 322 2.64 5.64 11.29
N LEU A 323 2.64 4.31 11.50
CA LEU A 323 3.05 3.27 10.56
C LEU A 323 2.20 3.23 9.27
N ARG A 324 2.46 4.19 8.37
CA ARG A 324 1.75 4.33 7.09
C ARG A 324 2.28 3.41 5.99
N GLY A 325 3.57 3.09 6.04
CA GLY A 325 4.21 2.21 5.08
C GLY A 325 5.03 1.13 5.78
N MET A 326 5.04 -0.06 5.20
CA MET A 326 5.95 -1.16 5.52
C MET A 326 6.20 -1.94 4.24
N ARG A 327 7.26 -2.75 4.16
CA ARG A 327 7.44 -3.68 3.03
C ARG A 327 8.22 -4.91 3.42
N VAL A 328 7.81 -6.07 2.91
CA VAL A 328 8.54 -7.34 3.03
C VAL A 328 9.63 -7.42 1.95
N SER A 329 10.81 -7.93 2.30
CA SER A 329 11.89 -8.18 1.35
C SER A 329 11.48 -9.24 0.32
N PRO A 330 11.99 -9.19 -0.92
CA PRO A 330 11.63 -10.16 -1.96
C PRO A 330 11.89 -11.62 -1.57
N ASP A 331 12.88 -11.86 -0.70
CA ASP A 331 13.21 -13.19 -0.17
C ASP A 331 12.44 -13.56 1.11
N GLY A 332 11.53 -12.69 1.57
CA GLY A 332 10.64 -12.91 2.70
C GLY A 332 11.29 -12.85 4.09
N LYS A 333 12.61 -12.63 4.16
CA LYS A 333 13.39 -12.71 5.41
C LYS A 333 13.29 -11.48 6.29
N TYR A 334 12.97 -10.33 5.72
CA TYR A 334 12.92 -9.06 6.44
C TYR A 334 11.64 -8.30 6.14
N VAL A 335 11.15 -7.56 7.13
CA VAL A 335 10.19 -6.48 6.93
C VAL A 335 10.84 -5.17 7.34
N VAL A 336 10.67 -4.15 6.52
CA VAL A 336 11.00 -2.79 6.90
C VAL A 336 9.72 -2.04 7.23
N VAL A 337 9.74 -1.30 8.33
CA VAL A 337 8.68 -0.40 8.78
C VAL A 337 9.29 0.98 9.03
N ALA A 338 8.51 2.05 8.88
CA ALA A 338 8.97 3.39 9.21
C ALA A 338 7.84 4.27 9.71
N GLY A 339 8.18 5.17 10.63
CA GLY A 339 7.25 6.10 11.21
C GLY A 339 7.10 7.35 10.38
N ARG A 340 5.87 7.71 10.04
CA ARG A 340 5.59 8.98 9.37
C ARG A 340 5.84 10.18 10.30
N VAL A 341 5.58 10.06 11.59
CA VAL A 341 5.64 11.21 12.52
C VAL A 341 6.70 11.04 13.62
N GLY A 342 7.56 10.03 13.51
CA GLY A 342 8.68 9.80 14.42
C GLY A 342 9.02 8.33 14.59
N GLY A 343 10.10 8.04 15.31
CA GLY A 343 10.54 6.68 15.61
C GLY A 343 11.37 6.00 14.51
N GLY A 344 11.74 6.74 13.46
CA GLY A 344 12.73 6.24 12.51
C GLY A 344 12.22 5.19 11.53
N LEU A 345 13.17 4.36 11.12
CA LEU A 345 13.02 3.19 10.27
C LEU A 345 13.55 1.97 11.03
N GLU A 346 12.78 0.90 11.05
CA GLU A 346 13.18 -0.37 11.66
C GLU A 346 13.12 -1.51 10.63
N ILE A 347 14.09 -2.41 10.68
CA ILE A 347 14.16 -3.63 9.89
C ILE A 347 14.06 -4.81 10.83
N TRP A 348 13.09 -5.68 10.59
CA TRP A 348 12.77 -6.84 11.41
C TRP A 348 13.01 -8.11 10.60
N SER A 349 13.77 -9.07 11.13
CA SER A 349 13.80 -10.43 10.56
C SER A 349 12.49 -11.15 10.86
N THR A 350 11.98 -11.98 9.94
CA THR A 350 10.65 -12.62 10.03
C THR A 350 10.64 -14.03 10.62
N GLY A 351 11.82 -14.60 10.89
CA GLY A 351 11.95 -15.97 11.38
C GLY A 351 11.74 -17.03 10.28
N GLN A 352 11.61 -18.30 10.68
CA GLN A 352 11.49 -19.43 9.74
C GLN A 352 10.08 -19.64 9.20
N ASP A 353 9.06 -19.11 9.86
CA ASP A 353 7.65 -19.28 9.49
C ASP A 353 6.95 -17.95 9.16
N GLY A 354 7.71 -16.86 9.09
CA GLY A 354 7.20 -15.52 8.85
C GLY A 354 6.59 -14.83 10.09
N THR A 355 6.53 -15.46 11.26
CA THR A 355 5.77 -14.91 12.40
C THR A 355 6.58 -14.55 13.63
N ASP A 356 7.86 -14.90 13.68
CA ASP A 356 8.77 -14.59 14.79
C ASP A 356 9.64 -13.38 14.43
N TRP A 357 9.11 -12.17 14.63
CA TRP A 357 9.83 -10.96 14.29
C TRP A 357 10.90 -10.59 15.31
N LYS A 358 12.12 -10.31 14.83
CA LYS A 358 13.22 -9.80 15.67
C LYS A 358 13.90 -8.62 15.01
N LEU A 359 14.06 -7.53 15.77
CA LEU A 359 14.71 -6.31 15.30
C LEU A 359 16.14 -6.64 14.82
N ALA A 360 16.41 -6.34 13.56
CA ALA A 360 17.63 -6.70 12.85
C ALA A 360 18.50 -5.47 12.52
N GLY A 361 17.91 -4.29 12.46
CA GLY A 361 18.60 -3.01 12.25
C GLY A 361 17.63 -1.84 12.34
N LYS A 362 18.14 -0.63 12.55
CA LYS A 362 17.32 0.58 12.58
C LYS A 362 18.11 1.84 12.21
N ASP A 363 17.39 2.84 11.77
CA ASP A 363 17.81 4.24 11.71
C ASP A 363 16.82 5.07 12.53
N GLU A 364 17.31 5.90 13.45
CA GLU A 364 16.45 6.69 14.35
C GLU A 364 16.19 8.11 13.84
N THR A 365 16.81 8.50 12.73
CA THR A 365 16.89 9.88 12.28
C THR A 365 15.88 10.21 11.18
N ILE A 366 15.53 9.23 10.35
CA ILE A 366 14.58 9.43 9.26
C ILE A 366 13.15 9.59 9.79
N ASP A 367 12.42 10.53 9.21
CA ASP A 367 11.02 10.79 9.51
C ASP A 367 10.21 11.03 8.24
N LEU A 368 8.91 11.30 8.40
CA LEU A 368 8.01 11.64 7.30
C LEU A 368 7.89 10.55 6.23
N VAL A 369 8.30 9.32 6.56
CA VAL A 369 8.25 8.17 5.66
C VAL A 369 6.80 7.72 5.50
N THR A 370 6.37 7.50 4.27
CA THR A 370 5.04 6.92 4.01
C THR A 370 5.08 5.66 3.17
N ASP A 371 6.17 5.42 2.43
CA ASP A 371 6.35 4.21 1.65
C ASP A 371 7.83 3.95 1.37
N MET A 372 8.15 2.68 1.08
CA MET A 372 9.50 2.15 1.03
C MET A 372 9.58 1.00 0.02
N THR A 373 10.73 0.82 -0.62
CA THR A 373 11.06 -0.31 -1.48
C THR A 373 12.30 -1.04 -1.09
N TRP A 374 12.31 -2.36 -1.21
CA TRP A 374 13.55 -3.10 -1.39
C TRP A 374 14.02 -2.96 -2.85
N LEU A 375 15.33 -2.73 -3.05
CA LEU A 375 15.98 -2.62 -4.35
C LEU A 375 16.82 -3.83 -4.66
#